data_AF-A0A1V6FF61-F1
#
_entry.id   AF-A0A1V6FF61-F1
#
_cell.length_a   1.000
_cell.length_b   1.000
_cell.length_c   1.000
_cell.angle_alpha   90.00
_cell.angle_beta   90.00
_cell.angle_gamma   90.00
#
_symmetry.space_group_name_H-M   'P 1'
#
loop_
_entity.id
_entity.type
_entity.pdbx_description
1 polymer ?
#
loop_
_entity_poly.entity_id
_entity_poly.type
_entity_poly.pdbx_seq_one_letter_code
_entity_poly.pdbx_strand_id
1 'polypeptide(L)' 'MPLSFAAAKVRVKTKYEAQGFSLKHEIALGKRNEGCLLLWEKEGKKVLVMLRRLDVDRTCVSYGEIKDDGK' A
#
# COMPACT_ATOMS: atom_id res chain seq x y z
N MET A 1 -4.19 20.32 0.44
CA MET A 1 -2.74 20.12 0.24
C MET A 1 -2.50 18.71 -0.27
N PRO A 2 -1.59 18.53 -1.23
CA PRO A 2 -1.21 17.21 -1.72
C PRO A 2 -0.49 16.42 -0.60
N LEU A 3 -0.74 15.10 -0.49
CA LEU A 3 -0.13 14.25 0.53
C LEU A 3 1.25 13.79 0.07
N SER A 4 2.29 14.10 0.86
CA SER A 4 3.63 13.54 0.67
C SER A 4 3.60 12.01 0.73
N PHE A 5 4.58 11.37 0.07
CA PHE A 5 4.65 9.91 0.03
C PHE A 5 4.75 9.28 1.43
N ALA A 6 5.53 9.88 2.32
CA ALA A 6 5.63 9.45 3.72
C ALA A 6 4.29 9.54 4.45
N ALA A 7 3.55 10.64 4.28
CA ALA A 7 2.23 10.81 4.88
C ALA A 7 1.19 9.82 4.32
N ALA A 8 1.25 9.55 3.00
CA ALA A 8 0.39 8.54 2.37
C ALA A 8 0.67 7.13 2.92
N LYS A 9 1.94 6.77 3.12
CA LYS A 9 2.35 5.49 3.71
C LYS A 9 1.86 5.33 5.14
N VAL A 10 2.03 6.34 5.98
CA VAL A 10 1.51 6.34 7.37
C VAL A 10 -0.01 6.18 7.36
N ARG A 11 -0.72 6.95 6.52
CA ARG A 11 -2.18 6.89 6.44
C ARG A 11 -2.70 5.50 6.01
N VAL A 12 -2.06 4.88 5.02
CA VAL A 12 -2.41 3.51 4.60
C VAL A 12 -2.11 2.52 5.73
N LYS A 13 -0.94 2.61 6.36
CA LYS A 13 -0.55 1.75 7.47
C LYS A 13 -1.57 1.81 8.60
N THR A 14 -1.86 3.00 9.13
CA THR A 14 -2.85 3.18 10.20
C THR A 14 -4.24 2.67 9.80
N LYS A 15 -4.67 2.90 8.56
CA LYS A 15 -5.97 2.42 8.06
C LYS A 15 -6.08 0.89 8.08
N TYR A 16 -5.04 0.17 7.68
CA TYR A 16 -5.07 -1.29 7.60
C TYR A 16 -4.81 -1.96 8.95
N GLU A 17 -3.90 -1.42 9.75
CA GLU A 17 -3.68 -1.88 11.13
C GLU A 17 -4.95 -1.74 11.98
N ALA A 18 -5.67 -0.61 11.86
CA ALA A 18 -6.95 -0.42 12.55
C ALA A 18 -8.06 -1.40 12.11
N GLN A 19 -7.95 -2.00 10.91
CA GLN A 19 -8.86 -3.03 10.41
C GLN A 19 -8.42 -4.46 10.79
N GLY A 20 -7.30 -4.60 11.49
CA GLY A 20 -6.72 -5.88 11.90
C GLY A 20 -5.87 -6.55 10.81
N PHE A 21 -5.48 -5.83 9.76
CA PHE A 21 -4.51 -6.33 8.79
C PHE A 21 -3.09 -6.12 9.28
N SER A 22 -2.23 -7.11 9.02
CA SER A 22 -0.80 -7.05 9.29
C SER A 22 -0.02 -6.85 7.97
N LEU A 23 0.95 -5.94 7.96
CA LEU A 23 1.85 -5.76 6.82
C LEU A 23 2.80 -6.96 6.75
N LYS A 24 2.80 -7.67 5.61
CA LYS A 24 3.66 -8.83 5.37
C LYS A 24 4.89 -8.47 4.55
N HIS A 25 4.69 -7.72 3.47
CA HIS A 25 5.76 -7.32 2.57
C HIS A 25 5.63 -5.88 2.14
N GLU A 26 6.79 -5.23 1.99
CA GLU A 26 6.92 -3.94 1.35
C GLU A 26 7.95 -4.07 0.22
N ILE A 27 7.53 -3.73 -1.00
CA ILE A 27 8.38 -3.81 -2.20
C ILE A 27 8.53 -2.41 -2.77
N ALA A 28 9.76 -1.90 -2.82
CA ALA A 28 10.05 -0.60 -3.42
C ALA A 28 10.01 -0.69 -4.96
N LEU A 29 9.29 0.24 -5.59
CA LEU A 29 9.17 0.36 -7.04
C LEU A 29 10.10 1.46 -7.58
N GLY A 30 11.37 1.13 -7.80
CA GLY A 30 12.32 1.89 -8.63
C GLY A 30 12.76 3.27 -8.13
N LYS A 31 13.89 3.78 -8.68
CA LYS A 31 14.55 5.03 -8.25
C LYS A 31 13.96 6.32 -8.83
N ARG A 32 13.15 6.24 -9.89
CA ARG A 32 12.78 7.42 -10.69
C ARG A 32 11.47 8.08 -10.29
N ASN A 33 10.59 7.34 -9.61
CA ASN A 33 9.30 7.81 -9.08
C ASN A 33 9.04 7.00 -7.81
N GLU A 34 9.19 7.61 -6.62
CA GLU A 34 9.01 6.92 -5.34
C GLU A 34 7.68 6.16 -5.32
N GLY A 35 7.76 4.84 -5.31
CA GLY A 35 6.60 3.97 -5.25
C GLY A 35 6.89 2.77 -4.37
N CYS A 36 5.86 2.22 -3.76
CA CYS A 36 5.95 0.94 -3.08
C CYS A 36 4.66 0.13 -3.21
N LEU A 37 4.80 -1.18 -3.14
CA LEU A 37 3.73 -2.13 -2.98
C LEU A 37 3.74 -2.65 -1.55
N LEU A 38 2.58 -2.60 -0.90
CA LEU A 38 2.38 -3.07 0.46
C LEU A 38 1.41 -4.26 0.42
N LEU A 39 1.88 -5.44 0.85
CA LEU A 39 1.03 -6.62 1.01
C LEU A 39 0.54 -6.71 2.45
N TRP A 40 -0.77 -6.67 2.62
CA TRP A 40 -1.48 -6.76 3.89
C TRP A 40 -2.21 -8.08 3.99
N GLU A 41 -2.26 -8.67 5.18
CA GLU A 41 -2.95 -9.94 5.42
C GLU A 41 -3.78 -9.90 6.70
N LYS A 42 -4.99 -10.47 6.64
CA LYS A 42 -5.88 -10.71 7.77
C LYS A 42 -6.66 -11.99 7.54
N GLU A 43 -6.55 -12.98 8.43
CA GLU A 43 -7.41 -14.19 8.40
C GLU A 43 -7.44 -14.88 7.01
N GLY A 44 -6.28 -14.99 6.35
CA GLY A 44 -6.16 -15.55 5.00
C GLY A 44 -6.55 -14.61 3.84
N LYS A 45 -7.15 -13.45 4.13
CA LYS A 45 -7.41 -12.39 3.14
C LYS A 45 -6.15 -11.57 2.89
N LYS A 46 -5.73 -11.49 1.63
CA LYS A 46 -4.56 -10.71 1.18
C LYS A 46 -5.01 -9.46 0.42
N VAL A 47 -4.45 -8.30 0.78
CA VAL A 47 -4.71 -7.02 0.12
C VAL A 47 -3.40 -6.39 -0.30
N LEU A 48 -3.27 -6.08 -1.58
CA LEU A 48 -2.15 -5.38 -2.16
C LEU A 48 -2.51 -3.91 -2.31
N VAL A 49 -1.66 -3.02 -1.78
CA VAL A 49 -1.81 -1.57 -1.91
C VAL A 49 -0.59 -1.03 -2.63
N MET A 50 -0.81 -0.37 -3.77
CA MET A 50 0.24 0.35 -4.48
C MET A 50 0.18 1.83 -4.10
N LEU A 51 1.29 2.35 -3.58
CA LEU A 51 1.55 3.76 -3.42
C LEU A 51 2.51 4.20 -4.53
N ARG A 52 2.16 5.26 -5.26
CA ARG A 52 3.03 5.82 -6.30
C ARG A 52 3.02 7.34 -6.25
N ARG A 53 4.20 7.94 -6.12
CA ARG A 53 4.41 9.37 -6.32
C ARG A 53 4.37 9.66 -7.82
N LEU A 54 3.45 10.52 -8.24
CA LEU A 54 3.31 11.02 -9.60
C LEU A 54 4.06 12.34 -9.82
N ASP A 55 4.22 13.15 -8.76
CA ASP A 55 4.94 14.43 -8.74
C ASP A 55 5.39 14.75 -7.30
N VAL A 56 6.14 15.83 -7.07
CA VAL A 56 6.62 16.28 -5.75
C VAL A 56 5.49 16.27 -4.72
N ASP A 57 4.28 16.59 -5.16
CA ASP A 57 3.12 16.75 -4.31
C ASP A 57 2.07 15.64 -4.49
N ARG A 58 2.01 14.98 -5.64
CA ARG A 58 0.90 14.10 -5.98
C ARG A 58 1.24 12.64 -5.69
N THR A 59 0.56 12.04 -4.72
CA THR A 59 0.60 10.58 -4.46
C THR A 59 -0.71 9.92 -4.89
N CYS A 60 -0.61 8.84 -5.65
CA CYS A 60 -1.73 7.97 -6.00
C CYS A 60 -1.70 6.69 -5.17
N VAL A 61 -2.90 6.21 -4.82
CA VAL A 61 -3.10 4.97 -4.08
C VAL A 61 -4.03 4.07 -4.89
N SER A 62 -3.58 2.86 -5.19
CA SER A 62 -4.38 1.83 -5.85
C SER A 62 -4.49 0.60 -4.96
N TYR A 63 -5.62 -0.08 -5.02
CA TYR A 63 -5.95 -1.23 -4.17
C TYR A 63 -6.27 -2.44 -5.05
N GLY A 64 -5.75 -3.60 -4.68
CA GLY A 64 -6.10 -4.89 -5.27
C GLY A 64 -6.31 -5.92 -4.17
N GLU A 65 -7.44 -6.61 -4.17
CA GLU A 65 -7.66 -7.74 -3.27
C GLU A 65 -7.22 -9.02 -3.99
N ILE A 66 -6.43 -9.85 -3.32
CA ILE A 66 -6.04 -11.17 -3.82
C ILE A 66 -6.93 -12.17 -3.09
N LYS A 67 -7.85 -12.79 -3.83
CA LYS A 67 -8.55 -13.97 -3.35
C LYS A 67 -7.64 -15.16 -3.60
N ASP A 68 -7.29 -15.87 -2.54
CA ASP A 68 -6.67 -17.19 -2.65
C ASP A 68 -7.77 -18.12 -3.20
N ASP A 69 -7.82 -18.26 -4.53
CA ASP A 69 -8.68 -19.25 -5.19
C ASP A 69 -7.98 -20.59 -4.98
N GLY A 70 -8.20 -21.18 -3.80
CA GLY A 70 -7.61 -22.45 -3.39
C GLY A 70 -7.91 -23.50 -4.45
N LYS A 71 -6.90 -23.82 -5.26
CA LYS A 71 -6.92 -24.88 -6.26
C LYS A 71 -5.77 -25.84 -6.00
#